data_AF-A0A7U7J2B3-F1
#
_entry.id   AF-A0A7U7J2B3-F1
#
_cell.length_a   1.000
_cell.length_b   1.000
_cell.length_c   1.000
_cell.angle_alpha   90.00
_cell.angle_beta   90.00
_cell.angle_gamma   90.00
#
_symmetry.space_group_name_H-M   'P 1'
#
loop_
_entity.id
_entity.type
_entity.pdbx_description
1 polymer ?
#
loop_
_entity_poly.entity_id
_entity_poly.type
_entity_poly.pdbx_seq_one_letter_code
_entity_poly.pdbx_strand_id
1 'polypeptide(L)'
;MSLPTLFELCVPREDVVRGSIAESDFAADLAQVLRGDAPADYLDPVRFFANTHPTQGLKTLLQAVCQRLTASSQQLSPIFRLDTQYGGGKTHALIALVHAARGMTGVHNIPEFLPTELVPSGPVRIAAFDGENADPFNGRAMGDGVRAYTPWGEIAYALAGRDGYAWVQRSDEAGVAPGAETMRELFGGQPTLILLDELSIYLRKFHKKAQSLEAAGQQLAAFLTILFNPSCYLDGVVSIGVC
;
A
#
# COMPACT_ATOMS: atom_id res chain seq x y z
N MET A 1 27.01 -32.48 -23.56
CA MET A 1 26.74 -32.79 -22.14
C MET A 1 25.25 -32.56 -21.91
N SER A 2 24.58 -33.45 -21.17
CA SER A 2 23.18 -33.26 -20.77
C SER A 2 23.11 -32.10 -19.78
N LEU A 3 22.14 -31.20 -19.95
CA LEU A 3 21.84 -30.20 -18.92
C LEU A 3 21.20 -30.91 -17.72
N PRO A 4 21.56 -30.54 -16.49
CA PRO A 4 20.94 -31.10 -15.30
C PRO A 4 19.45 -30.71 -15.23
N THR A 5 18.65 -31.59 -14.64
CA THR A 5 17.20 -31.40 -14.48
C THR A 5 16.91 -30.49 -13.29
N LEU A 6 15.68 -29.92 -13.25
CA LEU A 6 15.23 -29.10 -12.11
C LEU A 6 15.33 -29.86 -10.78
N PHE A 7 15.02 -31.17 -10.77
CA PHE A 7 15.08 -32.01 -9.57
C PHE A 7 16.51 -32.31 -9.11
N GLU A 8 17.50 -32.21 -10.01
CA GLU A 8 18.92 -32.34 -9.68
C GLU A 8 19.51 -31.03 -9.14
N LEU A 9 18.95 -29.89 -9.54
CA LEU A 9 19.41 -28.56 -9.16
C LEU A 9 18.71 -27.97 -7.92
N CYS A 10 17.47 -28.38 -7.67
CA CYS A 10 16.62 -27.76 -6.68
C CYS A 10 16.06 -28.79 -5.70
N VAL A 11 16.15 -28.47 -4.41
CA VAL A 11 15.48 -29.21 -3.34
C VAL A 11 14.21 -28.46 -2.97
N PRO A 12 13.01 -29.06 -3.10
CA PRO A 12 11.77 -28.43 -2.67
C PRO A 12 11.81 -28.10 -1.17
N ARG A 13 11.20 -26.97 -0.76
CA ARG A 13 11.11 -26.59 0.65
C ARG A 13 10.37 -27.67 1.45
N GLU A 14 10.77 -27.87 2.72
CA GLU A 14 10.23 -28.94 3.56
C GLU A 14 8.71 -28.84 3.78
N ASP A 15 8.18 -27.62 3.86
CA ASP A 15 6.76 -27.32 4.04
C ASP A 15 5.91 -27.74 2.81
N VAL A 16 6.43 -27.54 1.60
CA VAL A 16 5.82 -28.04 0.35
C VAL A 16 5.79 -29.56 0.34
N VAL A 17 6.90 -30.20 0.73
CA VAL A 17 7.01 -31.66 0.78
C VAL A 17 6.05 -32.28 1.81
N ARG A 18 5.86 -31.60 2.94
CA ARG A 18 4.95 -32.05 4.02
C ARG A 18 3.48 -31.74 3.75
N GLY A 19 3.16 -31.00 2.69
CA GLY A 19 1.79 -30.59 2.36
C GLY A 19 1.16 -29.71 3.45
N SER A 20 1.99 -28.99 4.21
CA SER A 20 1.54 -28.18 5.35
C SER A 20 1.15 -26.74 4.97
N ILE A 21 1.09 -26.43 3.68
CA ILE A 21 0.81 -25.08 3.16
C ILE A 21 -0.60 -25.07 2.57
N ALA A 22 -1.45 -24.15 3.02
CA ALA A 22 -2.75 -23.89 2.43
C ALA A 22 -2.62 -22.93 1.23
N GLU A 23 -3.51 -23.01 0.24
CA GLU A 23 -3.52 -22.05 -0.88
C GLU A 23 -3.66 -20.60 -0.41
N SER A 24 -4.36 -20.37 0.71
CA SER A 24 -4.47 -19.07 1.37
C SER A 24 -3.14 -18.50 1.84
N ASP A 25 -2.15 -19.35 2.14
CA ASP A 25 -0.83 -18.92 2.61
C ASP A 25 0.02 -18.32 1.46
N PHE A 26 -0.41 -18.50 0.20
CA PHE A 26 0.19 -17.89 -0.99
C PHE A 26 -0.55 -16.63 -1.46
N ALA A 27 -1.69 -16.29 -0.83
CA ALA A 27 -2.43 -15.09 -1.15
C ALA A 27 -1.80 -13.89 -0.42
N ALA A 28 -1.14 -13.02 -1.19
CA ALA A 28 -0.63 -11.76 -0.66
C ALA A 28 -1.81 -10.87 -0.22
N ASP A 29 -1.84 -10.50 1.06
CA ASP A 29 -2.83 -9.60 1.64
C ASP A 29 -2.11 -8.42 2.32
N LEU A 30 -2.20 -7.24 1.71
CA LEU A 30 -1.58 -6.02 2.21
C LEU A 30 -2.14 -5.60 3.57
N ALA A 31 -3.46 -5.77 3.78
CA ALA A 31 -4.10 -5.38 5.02
C ALA A 31 -3.60 -6.24 6.18
N GLN A 32 -3.36 -7.54 5.94
CA GLN A 32 -2.77 -8.41 6.96
C GLN A 32 -1.32 -8.02 7.31
N VAL A 33 -0.51 -7.68 6.30
CA VAL A 33 0.87 -7.23 6.53
C VAL A 33 0.93 -5.95 7.37
N LEU A 34 -0.01 -5.03 7.16
CA LEU A 34 -0.08 -3.78 7.93
C LEU A 34 -0.54 -3.99 9.37
N ARG A 35 -1.45 -4.94 9.62
CA ARG A 35 -1.91 -5.31 10.97
C ARG A 35 -0.91 -6.20 11.73
N GLY A 36 -0.01 -6.88 11.02
CA GLY A 36 0.96 -7.79 11.63
C GLY A 36 0.43 -9.21 11.84
N ASP A 37 -0.64 -9.60 11.14
CA ASP A 37 -1.28 -10.93 11.24
C ASP A 37 -1.08 -11.80 9.97
N ALA A 38 -0.33 -11.32 8.98
CA ALA A 38 0.01 -12.10 7.77
C ALA A 38 0.95 -13.29 8.06
N PRO A 39 1.06 -14.27 7.15
CA PRO A 39 2.09 -15.31 7.23
C PRO A 39 3.51 -14.74 7.30
N ALA A 40 4.42 -15.46 7.96
CA ALA A 40 5.81 -15.03 8.16
C ALA A 40 6.55 -14.72 6.85
N ASP A 41 6.20 -15.41 5.76
CA ASP A 41 6.79 -15.19 4.43
C ASP A 41 6.42 -13.81 3.84
N TYR A 42 5.37 -13.16 4.33
CA TYR A 42 4.99 -11.78 3.99
C TYR A 42 5.33 -10.77 5.08
N LEU A 43 5.31 -11.14 6.36
CA LEU A 43 5.62 -10.23 7.47
C LEU A 43 7.11 -9.98 7.67
N ASP A 44 7.95 -11.00 7.54
CA ASP A 44 9.39 -10.90 7.76
C ASP A 44 10.05 -10.39 6.47
N PRO A 45 10.64 -9.17 6.47
CA PRO A 45 11.27 -8.62 5.27
C PRO A 45 12.40 -9.52 4.76
N VAL A 46 13.14 -10.21 5.65
CA VAL A 46 14.24 -11.10 5.26
C VAL A 46 13.71 -12.27 4.44
N ARG A 47 12.65 -12.93 4.91
CA ARG A 47 12.01 -14.05 4.19
C ARG A 47 11.34 -13.57 2.93
N PHE A 48 10.62 -12.45 3.00
CA PHE A 48 9.92 -11.88 1.86
C PHE A 48 10.86 -11.62 0.69
N PHE A 49 11.97 -10.91 0.93
CA PHE A 49 12.93 -10.58 -0.14
C PHE A 49 13.82 -11.76 -0.56
N ALA A 50 14.07 -12.74 0.32
CA ALA A 50 14.71 -14.00 -0.06
C ALA A 50 13.86 -14.83 -1.03
N ASN A 51 12.53 -14.75 -0.90
CA ASN A 51 11.56 -15.46 -1.73
C ASN A 51 11.02 -14.62 -2.91
N THR A 52 11.45 -13.37 -3.05
CA THR A 52 10.98 -12.46 -4.10
C THR A 52 11.97 -12.36 -5.25
N HIS A 53 11.51 -12.60 -6.49
CA HIS A 53 12.36 -12.38 -7.65
C HIS A 53 12.46 -10.87 -7.98
N PRO A 54 13.69 -10.30 -8.10
CA PRO A 54 13.89 -8.87 -8.32
C PRO A 54 13.66 -8.50 -9.79
N THR A 55 12.39 -8.48 -10.22
CA THR A 55 12.01 -8.09 -11.57
C THR A 55 12.36 -6.63 -11.87
N GLN A 56 12.62 -6.29 -13.14
CA GLN A 56 12.93 -4.91 -13.52
C GLN A 56 11.82 -3.92 -13.12
N GLY A 57 10.55 -4.34 -13.21
CA GLY A 57 9.40 -3.55 -12.79
C GLY A 57 9.41 -3.25 -11.28
N LEU A 58 9.65 -4.27 -10.46
CA LEU A 58 9.76 -4.11 -9.01
C LEU A 58 10.94 -3.21 -8.62
N LYS A 59 12.12 -3.37 -9.24
CA LYS A 59 13.27 -2.50 -9.00
C LYS A 59 12.96 -1.03 -9.32
N THR A 60 12.36 -0.80 -10.48
CA THR A 60 12.00 0.55 -10.95
C THR A 60 10.99 1.21 -10.00
N LEU A 61 10.00 0.44 -9.55
CA LEU A 61 9.00 0.90 -8.58
C LEU A 61 9.63 1.25 -7.22
N LEU A 62 10.40 0.32 -6.64
CA LEU A 62 11.06 0.53 -5.35
C LEU A 62 11.99 1.73 -5.40
N GLN A 63 12.81 1.84 -6.45
CA GLN A 63 13.71 2.95 -6.64
C GLN A 63 12.95 4.28 -6.72
N ALA A 64 11.91 4.38 -7.55
CA ALA A 64 11.19 5.64 -7.74
C ALA A 64 10.43 6.08 -6.47
N VAL A 65 9.79 5.14 -5.76
CA VAL A 65 9.09 5.44 -4.51
C VAL A 65 10.07 5.82 -3.40
N CYS A 66 11.17 5.07 -3.23
CA CYS A 66 12.13 5.31 -2.17
C CYS A 66 12.97 6.56 -2.41
N GLN A 67 13.34 6.86 -3.67
CA GLN A 67 13.96 8.15 -4.03
C GLN A 67 13.09 9.32 -3.62
N ARG A 68 11.78 9.21 -3.84
CA ARG A 68 10.84 10.23 -3.39
C ARG A 68 10.83 10.27 -1.86
N LEU A 69 10.58 9.15 -1.17
CA LEU A 69 10.52 9.12 0.31
C LEU A 69 11.78 9.66 1.01
N THR A 70 12.96 9.54 0.38
CA THR A 70 14.25 10.00 0.92
C THR A 70 14.67 11.39 0.44
N ALA A 71 14.15 11.88 -0.69
CA ALA A 71 14.52 13.17 -1.26
C ALA A 71 13.32 14.13 -1.33
N SER A 72 13.55 15.41 -1.01
CA SER A 72 12.58 16.50 -1.24
C SER A 72 12.42 16.88 -2.72
N SER A 73 12.62 15.92 -3.63
CA SER A 73 12.54 16.10 -5.08
C SER A 73 11.08 16.29 -5.50
N GLN A 74 10.67 17.54 -5.69
CA GLN A 74 9.38 17.90 -6.27
C GLN A 74 9.23 17.48 -7.75
N GLN A 75 10.31 16.98 -8.38
CA GLN A 75 10.34 16.63 -9.81
C GLN A 75 9.90 15.19 -10.12
N LEU A 76 9.83 14.30 -9.13
CA LEU A 76 9.38 12.92 -9.34
C LEU A 76 7.86 12.82 -9.22
N SER A 77 7.22 11.95 -10.01
CA SER A 77 5.78 11.68 -9.88
C SER A 77 5.47 11.21 -8.45
N PRO A 78 4.47 11.80 -7.75
CA PRO A 78 3.99 11.25 -6.49
C PRO A 78 3.22 9.95 -6.65
N ILE A 79 2.84 9.60 -7.88
CA ILE A 79 1.86 8.55 -8.16
C ILE A 79 2.50 7.48 -9.01
N PHE A 80 2.34 6.25 -8.58
CA PHE A 80 2.82 5.05 -9.23
C PHE A 80 1.64 4.10 -9.41
N ARG A 81 1.24 3.90 -10.66
CA ARG A 81 0.19 2.95 -11.01
C ARG A 81 0.81 1.61 -11.42
N LEU A 82 0.32 0.53 -10.83
CA LEU A 82 0.78 -0.83 -11.09
C LEU A 82 -0.03 -1.43 -12.25
N ASP A 83 0.44 -1.17 -13.46
CA ASP A 83 -0.09 -1.80 -14.67
C ASP A 83 0.47 -3.21 -14.85
N THR A 84 0.00 -4.15 -14.03
CA THR A 84 0.13 -5.59 -14.34
C THR A 84 -1.23 -6.17 -14.68
N GLN A 85 -1.27 -7.09 -15.64
CA GLN A 85 -2.45 -7.90 -15.90
C GLN A 85 -2.72 -8.84 -14.69
N TYR A 86 -3.97 -9.29 -14.53
CA TYR A 86 -4.44 -10.11 -13.40
C TYR A 86 -3.43 -11.21 -13.00
N GLY A 87 -3.18 -11.37 -11.68
CA GLY A 87 -2.20 -12.33 -11.14
C GLY A 87 -0.73 -11.88 -11.15
N GLY A 88 -0.44 -10.65 -11.62
CA GLY A 88 0.93 -10.15 -11.83
C GLY A 88 1.70 -9.62 -10.62
N GLY A 89 1.25 -9.86 -9.38
CA GLY A 89 2.01 -9.49 -8.17
C GLY A 89 1.90 -8.03 -7.73
N LYS A 90 0.77 -7.35 -7.95
CA LYS A 90 0.59 -5.95 -7.50
C LYS A 90 0.59 -5.81 -5.98
N THR A 91 -0.25 -6.60 -5.29
CA THR A 91 -0.28 -6.62 -3.82
C THR A 91 1.08 -7.02 -3.26
N HIS A 92 1.79 -7.95 -3.93
CA HIS A 92 3.18 -8.28 -3.62
C HIS A 92 4.13 -7.08 -3.76
N ALA A 93 3.99 -6.29 -4.82
CA ALA A 93 4.77 -5.07 -5.00
C ALA A 93 4.41 -3.99 -3.95
N LEU A 94 3.14 -3.86 -3.55
CA LEU A 94 2.74 -2.97 -2.45
C LEU A 94 3.36 -3.43 -1.11
N ILE A 95 3.38 -4.73 -0.83
CA ILE A 95 4.05 -5.29 0.36
C ILE A 95 5.56 -5.00 0.32
N ALA A 96 6.20 -5.13 -0.84
CA ALA A 96 7.60 -4.76 -1.01
C ALA A 96 7.85 -3.29 -0.69
N LEU A 97 6.94 -2.39 -1.10
CA LEU A 97 7.00 -0.96 -0.74
C LEU A 97 6.83 -0.73 0.76
N VAL A 98 5.97 -1.48 1.46
CA VAL A 98 5.84 -1.41 2.92
C VAL A 98 7.17 -1.76 3.60
N HIS A 99 7.79 -2.86 3.20
CA HIS A 99 9.08 -3.27 3.78
C HIS A 99 10.21 -2.30 3.44
N ALA A 100 10.21 -1.75 2.23
CA ALA A 100 11.16 -0.72 1.82
C ALA A 100 11.00 0.56 2.64
N ALA A 101 9.76 1.05 2.81
CA ALA A 101 9.46 2.22 3.64
C ALA A 101 9.80 2.03 5.13
N ARG A 102 9.78 0.78 5.62
CA ARG A 102 10.22 0.39 6.97
C ARG A 102 11.73 0.13 7.08
N GLY A 103 12.50 0.39 6.02
CA GLY A 103 13.95 0.35 6.03
C GLY A 103 14.59 -1.01 5.71
N MET A 104 13.81 -2.02 5.29
CA MET A 104 14.31 -3.36 4.92
C MET A 104 15.24 -4.00 5.98
N THR A 105 14.91 -3.83 7.26
CA THR A 105 15.77 -4.26 8.37
C THR A 105 16.12 -5.74 8.26
N GLY A 106 17.42 -6.06 8.26
CA GLY A 106 17.94 -7.43 8.21
C GLY A 106 18.03 -8.05 6.81
N VAL A 107 17.52 -7.39 5.76
CA VAL A 107 17.58 -7.91 4.38
C VAL A 107 19.02 -7.86 3.87
N HIS A 108 19.56 -9.00 3.45
CA HIS A 108 20.96 -9.11 3.03
C HIS A 108 21.18 -8.77 1.55
N ASN A 109 20.17 -8.93 0.69
CA ASN A 109 20.25 -8.75 -0.75
C ASN A 109 19.59 -7.44 -1.24
N ILE A 110 19.57 -6.39 -0.42
CA ILE A 110 19.03 -5.06 -0.78
C ILE A 110 19.51 -4.56 -2.16
N PRO A 111 20.82 -4.65 -2.51
CA PRO A 111 21.32 -4.15 -3.80
C PRO A 111 20.73 -4.83 -5.04
N GLU A 112 20.11 -6.00 -4.88
CA GLU A 112 19.40 -6.66 -5.99
C GLU A 112 18.09 -5.93 -6.35
N PHE A 113 17.49 -5.21 -5.40
CA PHE A 113 16.19 -4.55 -5.53
C PHE A 113 16.31 -3.05 -5.76
N LEU A 114 17.16 -2.37 -4.99
CA LEU A 114 17.40 -0.93 -5.09
C LEU A 114 18.77 -0.54 -4.50
N PRO A 115 19.36 0.59 -4.93
CA PRO A 115 20.54 1.16 -4.28
C PRO A 115 20.30 1.37 -2.78
N THR A 116 21.21 0.89 -1.94
CA THR A 116 21.03 0.85 -0.47
C THR A 116 20.89 2.24 0.14
N GLU A 117 21.52 3.25 -0.46
CA GLU A 117 21.43 4.66 -0.06
C GLU A 117 20.03 5.26 -0.26
N LEU A 118 19.17 4.61 -1.03
CA LEU A 118 17.79 5.05 -1.26
C LEU A 118 16.81 4.43 -0.25
N VAL A 119 17.23 3.45 0.54
CA VAL A 119 16.38 2.87 1.57
C VAL A 119 16.12 3.93 2.66
N PRO A 120 14.86 4.24 2.98
CA PRO A 120 14.53 5.18 4.04
C PRO A 120 15.19 4.81 5.37
N SER A 121 15.96 5.75 5.92
CA SER A 121 16.62 5.63 7.23
C SER A 121 15.84 6.28 8.38
N GLY A 122 14.90 7.17 8.05
CA GLY A 122 14.01 7.84 9.01
C GLY A 122 12.60 7.24 9.02
N PRO A 123 11.74 7.68 9.96
CA PRO A 123 10.36 7.20 10.03
C PRO A 123 9.56 7.61 8.78
N VAL A 124 8.89 6.64 8.18
CA VAL A 124 7.89 6.85 7.11
C VAL A 124 6.54 6.43 7.65
N ARG A 125 5.55 7.32 7.59
CA ARG A 125 4.16 6.94 7.90
C ARG A 125 3.58 6.16 6.74
N ILE A 126 2.81 5.13 7.02
CA ILE A 126 2.23 4.26 6.00
C ILE A 126 0.72 4.19 6.23
N ALA A 127 -0.05 4.46 5.19
CA ALA A 127 -1.48 4.21 5.16
C ALA A 127 -1.81 3.36 3.95
N ALA A 128 -2.77 2.45 4.10
CA ALA A 128 -3.34 1.74 2.98
C ALA A 128 -4.85 1.75 3.04
N PHE A 129 -5.46 1.79 1.87
CA PHE A 129 -6.87 1.53 1.69
C PHE A 129 -7.01 0.25 0.85
N ASP A 130 -7.80 -0.67 1.36
CA ASP A 130 -8.09 -1.95 0.73
C ASP A 130 -9.57 -1.99 0.36
N GLY A 131 -9.85 -1.89 -0.95
CA GLY A 131 -11.20 -1.89 -1.47
C GLY A 131 -11.93 -3.23 -1.32
N GLU A 132 -11.21 -4.35 -1.21
CA GLU A 132 -11.80 -5.68 -1.00
C GLU A 132 -12.40 -5.81 0.39
N ASN A 133 -11.70 -5.33 1.42
CA ASN A 133 -12.17 -5.34 2.81
C ASN A 133 -12.98 -4.10 3.22
N ALA A 134 -13.11 -3.09 2.36
CA ALA A 134 -13.90 -1.88 2.61
C ALA A 134 -15.38 -2.17 2.94
N ASP A 135 -15.97 -1.49 3.93
CA ASP A 135 -17.42 -1.56 4.17
C ASP A 135 -18.01 -0.14 4.22
N PRO A 136 -18.35 0.45 3.06
CA PRO A 136 -18.82 1.83 3.02
C PRO A 136 -20.18 2.06 3.67
N PHE A 137 -20.97 1.00 3.92
CA PHE A 137 -22.32 1.15 4.47
C PHE A 137 -22.34 1.00 5.99
N ASN A 138 -21.58 0.03 6.52
CA ASN A 138 -21.52 -0.20 7.97
C ASN A 138 -20.27 0.43 8.61
N GLY A 139 -19.30 0.85 7.80
CA GLY A 139 -18.00 1.30 8.26
C GLY A 139 -17.14 0.17 8.82
N ARG A 140 -15.83 0.38 8.82
CA ARG A 140 -14.86 -0.52 9.44
C ARG A 140 -14.44 0.01 10.81
N ALA A 141 -14.32 -0.89 11.78
CA ALA A 141 -13.76 -0.53 13.08
C ALA A 141 -12.24 -0.38 12.95
N MET A 142 -11.72 0.80 13.25
CA MET A 142 -10.29 1.11 13.09
C MET A 142 -9.50 0.94 14.40
N GLY A 143 -10.20 0.95 15.54
CA GLY A 143 -9.63 1.02 16.88
C GLY A 143 -10.05 2.33 17.58
N ASP A 144 -9.79 2.45 18.88
CA ASP A 144 -10.05 3.67 19.67
C ASP A 144 -11.48 4.24 19.56
N GLY A 145 -12.47 3.36 19.33
CA GLY A 145 -13.86 3.74 19.13
C GLY A 145 -14.14 4.42 17.78
N VAL A 146 -13.16 4.50 16.88
CA VAL A 146 -13.29 5.06 15.53
C VAL A 146 -13.87 4.03 14.57
N ARG A 147 -14.82 4.48 13.76
CA ARG A 147 -15.40 3.73 12.65
C ARG A 147 -15.30 4.58 11.39
N ALA A 148 -14.57 4.11 10.38
CA ALA A 148 -14.37 4.81 9.13
C ALA A 148 -15.21 4.20 8.00
N TYR A 149 -15.77 5.03 7.14
CA TYR A 149 -16.69 4.62 6.05
C TYR A 149 -16.08 4.80 4.66
N THR A 150 -14.99 5.55 4.56
CA THR A 150 -14.44 6.03 3.30
C THR A 150 -12.93 5.85 3.24
N PRO A 151 -12.32 5.88 2.04
CA PRO A 151 -10.86 5.81 1.90
C PRO A 151 -10.14 6.88 2.70
N TRP A 152 -10.65 8.12 2.71
CA TRP A 152 -10.02 9.21 3.45
C TRP A 152 -10.15 9.05 4.96
N GLY A 153 -11.27 8.51 5.46
CA GLY A 153 -11.43 8.18 6.88
C GLY A 153 -10.43 7.12 7.34
N GLU A 154 -10.29 6.03 6.57
CA GLU A 154 -9.35 4.95 6.88
C GLU A 154 -7.89 5.44 6.80
N ILE A 155 -7.54 6.20 5.75
CA ILE A 155 -6.20 6.78 5.59
C ILE A 155 -5.87 7.74 6.72
N ALA A 156 -6.79 8.64 7.10
CA ALA A 156 -6.53 9.61 8.15
C ALA A 156 -6.29 8.94 9.50
N TYR A 157 -7.07 7.91 9.82
CA TYR A 157 -6.83 7.10 11.02
C TYR A 157 -5.49 6.36 10.96
N ALA A 158 -5.13 5.76 9.82
CA ALA A 158 -3.85 5.07 9.68
C ALA A 158 -2.64 6.01 9.87
N LEU A 159 -2.75 7.28 9.45
CA LEU A 159 -1.66 8.24 9.53
C LEU A 159 -1.49 8.91 10.90
N ALA A 160 -2.59 9.14 11.63
CA ALA A 160 -2.56 9.91 12.87
C ALA A 160 -3.60 9.47 13.93
N GLY A 161 -4.08 8.23 13.84
CA GLY A 161 -5.02 7.63 14.78
C GLY A 161 -6.35 8.40 14.89
N ARG A 162 -6.90 8.42 16.10
CA ARG A 162 -8.16 9.14 16.40
C ARG A 162 -8.07 10.64 16.06
N ASP A 163 -6.92 11.26 16.31
CA ASP A 163 -6.73 12.67 16.01
C ASP A 163 -6.79 12.88 14.50
N GLY A 164 -6.08 12.11 13.68
CA GLY A 164 -6.18 12.19 12.22
C GLY A 164 -7.61 12.03 11.70
N TYR A 165 -8.33 11.02 12.21
CA TYR A 165 -9.73 10.81 11.85
C TYR A 165 -10.63 12.02 12.16
N ALA A 166 -10.43 12.68 13.31
CA ALA A 166 -11.26 13.81 13.72
C ALA A 166 -11.24 14.97 12.70
N TRP A 167 -10.15 15.13 11.93
CA TRP A 167 -10.03 16.19 10.92
C TRP A 167 -10.93 15.93 9.70
N VAL A 168 -11.17 14.65 9.40
CA VAL A 168 -11.96 14.21 8.25
C VAL A 168 -13.30 13.61 8.64
N GLN A 169 -13.64 13.53 9.94
CA GLN A 169 -14.85 12.84 10.43
C GLN A 169 -16.12 13.29 9.71
N ARG A 170 -16.32 14.61 9.57
CA ARG A 170 -17.51 15.14 8.87
C ARG A 170 -17.55 14.73 7.39
N SER A 171 -16.40 14.70 6.74
CA SER A 171 -16.25 14.25 5.35
C SER A 171 -16.50 12.74 5.21
N ASP A 172 -15.99 11.95 6.15
CA ASP A 172 -16.18 10.50 6.21
C ASP A 172 -17.66 10.13 6.41
N GLU A 173 -18.32 10.70 7.43
CA GLU A 173 -19.74 10.45 7.72
C GLU A 173 -20.66 10.93 6.59
N ALA A 174 -20.31 12.03 5.91
CA ALA A 174 -21.08 12.55 4.79
C ALA A 174 -20.81 11.82 3.47
N GLY A 175 -19.75 11.01 3.39
CA GLY A 175 -19.30 10.43 2.12
C GLY A 175 -18.81 11.48 1.11
N VAL A 176 -18.33 12.63 1.57
CA VAL A 176 -17.84 13.75 0.74
C VAL A 176 -16.35 13.93 0.95
N ALA A 177 -15.58 13.94 -0.14
CA ALA A 177 -14.13 14.04 -0.08
C ALA A 177 -13.67 15.30 0.69
N PRO A 178 -12.68 15.18 1.59
CA PRO A 178 -12.11 16.33 2.28
C PRO A 178 -11.37 17.24 1.31
N GLY A 179 -11.24 18.52 1.66
CA GLY A 179 -10.53 19.51 0.86
C GLY A 179 -9.01 19.35 0.91
N ALA A 180 -8.32 20.02 -0.02
CA ALA A 180 -6.86 19.98 -0.12
C ALA A 180 -6.13 20.51 1.13
N GLU A 181 -6.67 21.53 1.81
CA GLU A 181 -6.09 22.06 3.04
C GLU A 181 -6.11 21.01 4.17
N THR A 182 -7.28 20.37 4.39
CA THR A 182 -7.44 19.30 5.38
C THR A 182 -6.46 18.16 5.14
N MET A 183 -6.27 17.76 3.88
CA MET A 183 -5.30 16.72 3.54
C MET A 183 -3.85 17.17 3.80
N ARG A 184 -3.51 18.42 3.45
CA ARG A 184 -2.18 18.99 3.73
C ARG A 184 -1.86 18.96 5.22
N GLU A 185 -2.81 19.38 6.06
CA GLU A 185 -2.64 19.39 7.50
C GLU A 185 -2.48 17.97 8.08
N LEU A 186 -3.26 17.00 7.59
CA LEU A 186 -3.12 15.58 7.95
C LEU A 186 -1.71 15.04 7.59
N PHE A 187 -1.15 15.47 6.46
CA PHE A 187 0.20 15.05 6.07
C PHE A 187 1.30 15.71 6.91
N GLY A 188 1.12 16.93 7.41
CA GLY A 188 2.01 17.53 8.42
C GLY A 188 3.51 17.51 8.09
N GLY A 189 3.87 17.52 6.80
CA GLY A 189 5.27 17.53 6.34
C GLY A 189 6.06 16.21 6.53
N GLN A 190 5.44 15.14 7.02
CA GLN A 190 6.17 13.88 7.27
C GLN A 190 6.26 13.01 6.01
N PRO A 191 7.38 12.30 5.77
CA PRO A 191 7.46 11.27 4.74
C PRO A 191 6.32 10.25 4.90
N THR A 192 5.52 10.08 3.84
CA THR A 192 4.29 9.29 3.88
C THR A 192 4.16 8.42 2.62
N LEU A 193 3.87 7.14 2.83
CA LEU A 193 3.50 6.20 1.79
C LEU A 193 2.01 5.90 1.88
N ILE A 194 1.28 6.12 0.79
CA ILE A 194 -0.15 5.79 0.68
C ILE A 194 -0.30 4.68 -0.35
N LEU A 195 -0.98 3.60 0.02
CA LEU A 195 -1.20 2.44 -0.83
C LEU A 195 -2.70 2.29 -1.07
N LEU A 196 -3.12 2.26 -2.33
CA LEU A 196 -4.52 2.10 -2.71
C LEU A 196 -4.65 0.78 -3.47
N ASP A 197 -5.29 -0.20 -2.85
CA ASP A 197 -5.54 -1.51 -3.43
C ASP A 197 -7.03 -1.69 -3.76
N GLU A 198 -7.30 -2.33 -4.88
CA GLU A 198 -8.64 -2.74 -5.32
C GLU A 198 -9.75 -1.65 -5.26
N LEU A 199 -9.44 -0.41 -5.65
CA LEU A 199 -10.41 0.71 -5.72
C LEU A 199 -11.62 0.39 -6.61
N SER A 200 -11.44 -0.46 -7.61
CA SER A 200 -12.53 -0.90 -8.49
C SER A 200 -13.55 -1.79 -7.74
N ILE A 201 -13.07 -2.65 -6.83
CA ILE A 201 -13.92 -3.49 -5.98
C ILE A 201 -14.69 -2.62 -4.99
N TYR A 202 -14.03 -1.61 -4.41
CA TYR A 202 -14.70 -0.63 -3.56
C TYR A 202 -15.89 0.04 -4.28
N LEU A 203 -15.68 0.58 -5.48
CA LEU A 203 -16.76 1.22 -6.25
C LEU A 203 -17.90 0.24 -6.57
N ARG A 204 -17.60 -1.01 -6.88
CA ARG A 204 -18.62 -2.05 -7.13
C ARG A 204 -19.54 -2.26 -5.93
N LYS A 205 -19.15 -1.93 -4.70
CA LYS A 205 -20.04 -2.08 -3.52
C LYS A 205 -21.26 -1.15 -3.58
N PHE A 206 -21.21 -0.08 -4.38
CA PHE A 206 -22.33 0.86 -4.57
C PHE A 206 -23.29 0.50 -5.73
N HIS A 207 -23.07 -0.60 -6.45
CA HIS A 207 -23.75 -0.90 -7.72
C HIS A 207 -25.28 -1.05 -7.64
N LYS A 208 -25.85 -1.33 -6.45
CA LYS A 208 -27.29 -1.53 -6.29
C LYS A 208 -28.12 -0.25 -6.52
N LYS A 209 -27.50 0.93 -6.51
CA LYS A 209 -28.13 2.22 -6.81
C LYS A 209 -27.22 3.04 -7.72
N ALA A 210 -27.60 3.22 -8.99
CA ALA A 210 -26.79 3.96 -9.97
C ALA A 210 -26.37 5.36 -9.48
N GLN A 211 -27.28 6.10 -8.85
CA GLN A 211 -27.00 7.41 -8.26
C GLN A 211 -25.94 7.35 -7.13
N SER A 212 -25.95 6.27 -6.34
CA SER A 212 -24.97 6.07 -5.27
C SER A 212 -23.59 5.72 -5.81
N LEU A 213 -23.53 4.94 -6.90
CA LEU A 213 -22.28 4.62 -7.59
C LEU A 213 -21.68 5.87 -8.24
N GLU A 214 -22.51 6.68 -8.90
CA GLU A 214 -22.07 7.94 -9.53
C GLU A 214 -21.52 8.92 -8.48
N ALA A 215 -22.26 9.14 -7.39
CA ALA A 215 -21.82 10.00 -6.30
C ALA A 215 -20.51 9.49 -5.67
N ALA A 216 -20.42 8.19 -5.36
CA ALA A 216 -19.20 7.60 -4.80
C ALA A 216 -18.00 7.72 -5.78
N GLY A 217 -18.23 7.51 -7.07
CA GLY A 217 -17.22 7.68 -8.11
C GLY A 217 -16.72 9.12 -8.23
N GLN A 218 -17.64 10.10 -8.18
CA GLN A 218 -17.29 11.53 -8.21
C GLN A 218 -16.46 11.93 -6.98
N GLN A 219 -16.87 11.49 -5.78
CA GLN A 219 -16.15 11.80 -4.55
C GLN A 219 -14.81 11.10 -4.48
N LEU A 220 -14.70 9.84 -4.92
CA LEU A 220 -13.41 9.17 -5.04
C LEU A 220 -12.50 9.90 -6.03
N ALA A 221 -12.99 10.29 -7.20
CA ALA A 221 -12.21 11.04 -8.17
C ALA A 221 -11.74 12.40 -7.64
N ALA A 222 -12.60 13.12 -6.90
CA ALA A 222 -12.25 14.36 -6.22
C ALA A 222 -11.16 14.13 -5.17
N PHE A 223 -11.32 13.10 -4.33
CA PHE A 223 -10.32 12.72 -3.34
C PHE A 223 -8.98 12.36 -3.97
N LEU A 224 -8.97 11.53 -5.01
CA LEU A 224 -7.75 11.18 -5.73
C LEU A 224 -7.10 12.42 -6.36
N THR A 225 -7.87 13.33 -6.95
CA THR A 225 -7.33 14.58 -7.51
C THR A 225 -6.62 15.42 -6.44
N ILE A 226 -7.19 15.47 -5.23
CA ILE A 226 -6.59 16.17 -4.09
C ILE A 226 -5.32 15.45 -3.63
N LEU A 227 -5.41 14.13 -3.47
CA LEU A 227 -4.29 13.26 -3.12
C LEU A 227 -3.17 13.29 -4.18
N PHE A 228 -3.47 13.69 -5.41
CA PHE A 228 -2.48 13.73 -6.48
C PHE A 228 -1.89 15.13 -6.65
N ASN A 229 -2.43 16.12 -5.95
CA ASN A 229 -2.03 17.51 -6.09
C ASN A 229 -0.73 17.79 -5.33
N PRO A 230 0.37 18.17 -6.02
CA PRO A 230 1.65 18.50 -5.37
C PRO A 230 1.55 19.57 -4.28
N SER A 231 0.58 20.49 -4.37
CA SER A 231 0.37 21.55 -3.37
C SER A 231 -0.10 21.03 -2.01
N CYS A 232 -0.57 19.78 -1.91
CA CYS A 232 -0.87 19.14 -0.63
C CYS A 232 0.39 18.67 0.12
N TYR A 233 1.57 18.81 -0.49
CA TYR A 233 2.82 18.18 -0.03
C TYR A 233 3.99 19.16 0.07
N LEU A 234 3.73 20.46 0.10
CA LEU A 234 4.77 21.50 -0.06
C LEU A 234 5.93 21.42 0.96
N ASP A 235 5.73 20.72 2.08
CA ASP A 235 6.75 20.52 3.14
C ASP A 235 7.07 19.05 3.45
N GLY A 236 6.49 18.08 2.73
CA GLY A 236 6.62 16.65 3.06
C GLY A 236 6.58 15.75 1.83
N VAL A 237 7.25 14.60 1.90
CA VAL A 237 7.27 13.68 0.77
C VAL A 237 6.13 12.68 0.86
N VAL A 238 5.19 12.74 -0.08
CA VAL A 238 4.12 11.74 -0.21
C VAL A 238 4.27 10.94 -1.50
N SER A 239 4.35 9.62 -1.35
CA SER A 239 4.36 8.65 -2.45
C SER A 239 3.10 7.81 -2.41
N ILE A 240 2.48 7.58 -3.57
CA ILE A 240 1.19 6.91 -3.70
C ILE A 240 1.32 5.75 -4.67
N GLY A 241 1.14 4.53 -4.17
CA GLY A 241 1.04 3.31 -4.98
C GLY A 241 -0.42 2.97 -5.23
N VAL A 242 -0.80 2.72 -6.48
CA VAL A 242 -2.18 2.35 -6.87
C VAL A 242 -2.16 1.06 -7.69
N CYS A 243 -2.96 0.08 -7.28
CA CYS A 243 -3.18 -1.17 -8.02
C CYS A 243 -4.23 -1.05 -9.13
#